data_AF-A0A5C7LQ44-F1
#
_entry.id   AF-A0A5C7LQ44-F1
#
_cell.length_a   1.000
_cell.length_b   1.000
_cell.length_c   1.000
_cell.angle_alpha   90.00
_cell.angle_beta   90.00
_cell.angle_gamma   90.00
#
_symmetry.space_group_name_H-M   'P 1'
#
loop_
_entity.id
_entity.type
_entity.pdbx_description
1 polymer ?
#
loop_
_entity_poly.entity_id
_entity_poly.type
_entity_poly.pdbx_seq_one_letter_code
_entity_poly.pdbx_strand_id
1 'polypeptide(L)'
;MFNSKSDAVEFCKLAQAKLREHGVEVFSSAMELSGVSVSFKISLDKQDTWVNGIYENSRYSTFILHCGENKLTQLSFHGVNKFRKSACKSPDEIVKKLLAWVDSHK
;
A
#
# COMPACT_ATOMS: atom_id res chain seq x y z
N MET A 1 -14.20 8.81 -0.77
CA MET A 1 -13.42 7.55 -0.84
C MET A 1 -14.23 6.52 -1.61
N PHE A 2 -13.67 5.35 -1.88
CA PHE A 2 -14.36 4.31 -2.66
C PHE A 2 -15.57 3.79 -1.88
N ASN A 3 -16.75 3.89 -2.48
CA ASN A 3 -18.00 3.40 -1.91
C ASN A 3 -18.37 2.01 -2.44
N SER A 4 -17.69 1.56 -3.50
CA SER A 4 -17.85 0.23 -4.08
C SER A 4 -16.51 -0.48 -4.18
N LYS A 5 -16.54 -1.81 -4.16
CA LYS A 5 -15.35 -2.63 -4.42
C LYS A 5 -14.81 -2.44 -5.83
N SER A 6 -15.66 -2.20 -6.84
CA SER A 6 -15.22 -1.97 -8.22
C SER A 6 -14.33 -0.74 -8.33
N ASP A 7 -14.76 0.39 -7.75
CA ASP A 7 -13.97 1.64 -7.79
C ASP A 7 -12.62 1.46 -7.06
N ALA A 8 -12.65 0.72 -5.95
CA ALA A 8 -11.45 0.39 -5.19
C ALA A 8 -10.48 -0.51 -6.00
N VAL A 9 -10.99 -1.46 -6.79
CA VAL A 9 -10.17 -2.29 -7.69
C VAL A 9 -9.52 -1.44 -8.78
N GLU A 10 -10.26 -0.51 -9.39
CA GLU A 10 -9.70 0.40 -10.39
C GLU A 10 -8.60 1.27 -9.79
N PHE A 11 -8.83 1.81 -8.59
CA PHE A 11 -7.80 2.54 -7.87
C PHE A 11 -6.57 1.69 -7.54
N CYS A 12 -6.75 0.43 -7.10
CA CYS A 12 -5.63 -0.49 -6.85
C CYS A 12 -4.72 -0.58 -8.07
N LYS A 13 -5.29 -0.79 -9.27
CA LYS A 13 -4.53 -0.86 -10.52
C LYS A 13 -3.74 0.42 -10.79
N LEU A 14 -4.37 1.58 -10.64
CA LEU A 14 -3.73 2.88 -10.84
C LEU A 14 -2.60 3.13 -9.82
N ALA A 15 -2.86 2.90 -8.54
CA ALA A 15 -1.88 3.10 -7.47
C ALA A 15 -0.69 2.13 -7.62
N GLN A 16 -0.95 0.88 -8.00
CA GLN A 16 0.07 -0.12 -8.25
C GLN A 16 0.99 0.27 -9.41
N ALA A 17 0.43 0.79 -10.51
CA ALA A 17 1.22 1.29 -11.63
C ALA A 17 2.16 2.43 -11.19
N LYS A 18 1.62 3.45 -10.52
CA LYS A 18 2.41 4.60 -10.01
C LYS A 18 3.51 4.20 -9.04
N LEU A 19 3.24 3.25 -8.14
CA LEU A 19 4.25 2.76 -7.19
C LEU A 19 5.35 1.95 -7.88
N ARG A 20 5.00 1.13 -8.87
CA ARG A 20 6.00 0.38 -9.68
C ARG A 20 6.87 1.29 -10.53
N GLU A 21 6.30 2.32 -11.13
CA GLU A 21 7.06 3.38 -11.83
C GLU A 21 8.08 4.05 -10.90
N HIS A 22 7.79 4.09 -9.59
CA HIS A 22 8.69 4.62 -8.56
C HIS A 22 9.75 3.63 -8.07
N GLY A 23 9.83 2.45 -8.69
CA GLY A 23 10.89 1.45 -8.48
C GLY A 23 10.69 0.51 -7.31
N VAL A 24 9.45 0.33 -6.82
CA VAL A 24 9.15 -0.63 -5.75
C VAL A 24 8.24 -1.76 -6.21
N GLU A 25 8.43 -2.93 -5.61
CA GLU A 25 7.52 -4.05 -5.79
C GLU A 25 6.28 -3.85 -4.93
N VAL A 26 5.11 -3.95 -5.54
CA VAL A 26 3.82 -3.74 -4.86
C VAL A 26 2.75 -4.72 -5.33
N PHE A 27 1.99 -5.20 -4.35
CA PHE A 27 0.74 -5.92 -4.55
C PHE A 27 -0.39 -5.12 -3.90
N SER A 28 -1.48 -4.91 -4.63
CA SER A 28 -2.64 -4.20 -4.13
C SER A 28 -3.89 -5.06 -4.23
N SER A 29 -4.82 -4.89 -3.29
CA SER A 29 -6.12 -5.57 -3.34
C SER A 29 -7.22 -4.73 -2.72
N ALA A 30 -8.41 -4.80 -3.31
CA ALA A 30 -9.63 -4.26 -2.75
C ALA A 30 -10.44 -5.39 -2.09
N MET A 31 -10.93 -5.13 -0.89
CA MET A 31 -11.72 -6.08 -0.10
C MET A 31 -12.98 -5.39 0.41
N GLU A 32 -14.03 -6.18 0.56
CA GLU A 32 -15.33 -5.73 1.06
C GLU A 32 -15.84 -6.79 2.02
N LEU A 33 -16.00 -6.40 3.29
CA LEU A 33 -16.54 -7.25 4.36
C LEU A 33 -17.68 -6.53 5.07
N SER A 34 -17.36 -5.46 5.81
CA SER A 34 -18.33 -4.55 6.45
C SER A 34 -18.16 -3.11 5.93
N GLY A 35 -17.63 -2.99 4.71
CA GLY A 35 -17.19 -1.75 4.09
C GLY A 35 -15.99 -2.00 3.18
N VAL A 36 -15.73 -1.06 2.28
CA VAL A 36 -14.65 -1.15 1.31
C VAL A 36 -13.31 -0.81 1.97
N SER A 37 -12.30 -1.64 1.76
CA SER A 37 -10.92 -1.36 2.15
C SER A 37 -9.97 -1.68 1.01
N VAL A 38 -8.85 -0.96 0.96
CA VAL A 38 -7.77 -1.20 0.01
C VAL A 38 -6.50 -1.55 0.78
N SER A 39 -5.81 -2.62 0.38
CA SER A 39 -4.53 -2.99 0.96
C SER A 39 -3.39 -2.84 -0.05
N PHE A 40 -2.21 -2.49 0.45
CA PHE A 40 -0.97 -2.38 -0.31
C PHE A 40 0.14 -3.11 0.43
N LYS A 41 0.73 -4.11 -0.20
CA LYS A 41 1.96 -4.76 0.25
C LYS A 41 3.10 -4.19 -0.58
N ILE A 42 3.98 -3.42 0.04
CA ILE A 42 5.09 -2.74 -0.64
C ILE A 42 6.41 -3.34 -0.12
N SER A 43 7.24 -3.81 -1.03
CA SER A 43 8.63 -4.18 -0.75
C SER A 43 9.59 -3.14 -1.33
N LEU A 44 10.61 -2.80 -0.55
CA LEU A 44 11.70 -1.92 -0.95
C LEU A 44 12.86 -2.70 -1.59
N ASP A 45 12.80 -4.03 -1.58
CA ASP A 45 13.78 -4.90 -2.22
C ASP A 45 13.17 -5.53 -3.47
N LYS A 46 14.01 -5.81 -4.46
CA LYS A 46 13.57 -6.46 -5.70
C LYS A 46 13.13 -7.90 -5.43
N GLN A 47 12.16 -8.38 -6.19
CA GLN A 47 11.61 -9.72 -5.97
C GLN A 47 12.64 -10.85 -6.08
N ASP A 48 13.66 -10.69 -6.92
CA ASP A 48 14.75 -11.66 -7.11
C ASP A 48 15.71 -11.73 -5.92
N THR A 49 15.72 -10.73 -5.03
CA THR A 49 16.52 -10.75 -3.80
C THR A 49 15.78 -11.36 -2.62
N TRP A 50 14.49 -11.71 -2.76
CA TRP A 50 13.72 -12.32 -1.67
C TRP A 50 14.14 -13.77 -1.48
N VAL A 51 14.64 -14.13 -0.30
CA VAL A 51 15.06 -15.50 0.00
C VAL A 51 13.88 -16.45 -0.19
N ASN A 52 14.05 -17.45 -1.07
CA ASN A 52 13.01 -18.41 -1.50
C ASN A 52 11.78 -17.77 -2.18
N GLY A 53 11.89 -16.54 -2.68
CA GLY A 53 10.78 -15.81 -3.29
C GLY A 53 9.70 -15.37 -2.28
N ILE A 54 10.00 -15.38 -0.99
CA ILE A 54 9.06 -15.04 0.09
C ILE A 54 9.10 -13.54 0.35
N TYR A 55 7.97 -12.86 0.14
CA TYR A 55 7.82 -11.41 0.35
C TYR A 55 8.26 -10.94 1.75
N GLU A 56 7.94 -11.72 2.78
CA GLU A 56 8.25 -11.39 4.17
C GLU A 56 9.76 -11.40 4.47
N ASN A 57 10.59 -11.95 3.59
CA ASN A 57 12.06 -11.89 3.68
C ASN A 57 12.65 -10.61 3.08
N SER A 58 11.82 -9.65 2.68
CA SER A 58 12.23 -8.34 2.16
C SER A 58 12.00 -7.22 3.18
N ARG A 59 12.60 -6.05 2.96
CA ARG A 59 12.22 -4.81 3.65
C ARG A 59 10.84 -4.38 3.17
N TYR A 60 9.81 -4.66 3.97
CA TYR A 60 8.42 -4.53 3.53
C TYR A 60 7.54 -3.73 4.48
N SER A 61 6.42 -3.25 3.94
CA SER A 61 5.31 -2.72 4.72
C SER A 61 3.97 -3.08 4.09
N THR A 62 3.03 -3.52 4.92
CA THR A 62 1.63 -3.72 4.52
C THR A 62 0.79 -2.56 5.05
N PHE A 63 0.15 -1.84 4.14
CA PHE A 63 -0.78 -0.77 4.44
C PHE A 63 -2.23 -1.20 4.16
N ILE A 64 -3.16 -0.66 4.94
CA ILE A 64 -4.59 -0.75 4.69
C ILE A 64 -5.22 0.64 4.79
N LEU A 65 -6.08 0.95 3.84
CA LEU A 65 -7.00 2.06 3.90
C LEU A 65 -8.40 1.51 4.14
N HIS A 66 -9.00 1.87 5.27
CA HIS A 66 -10.43 1.65 5.51
C HIS A 66 -11.20 2.81 4.87
N CYS A 67 -11.92 2.56 3.78
CA CYS A 67 -12.54 3.64 3.00
C CYS A 67 -13.65 4.37 3.74
N GLY A 68 -14.34 3.69 4.66
CA GLY A 68 -15.33 4.32 5.54
C GLY A 68 -14.72 5.30 6.55
N GLU A 69 -13.48 5.06 7.00
CA GLU A 69 -12.79 5.93 7.96
C GLU A 69 -11.84 6.94 7.30
N ASN A 70 -11.54 6.77 6.02
CA ASN A 70 -10.53 7.55 5.30
C ASN A 70 -9.17 7.51 5.99
N LYS A 71 -8.80 6.39 6.63
CA LYS A 71 -7.53 6.28 7.38
C LYS A 71 -6.63 5.23 6.79
N LEU A 72 -5.42 5.66 6.43
CA LEU A 72 -4.32 4.80 6.02
C LEU A 72 -3.54 4.37 7.27
N THR A 73 -3.38 3.06 7.41
CA THR A 73 -2.73 2.41 8.57
C THR A 73 -1.71 1.40 8.07
N GLN A 74 -0.57 1.29 8.74
CA GLN A 74 0.37 0.20 8.53
C GLN A 74 0.02 -0.96 9.47
N LEU A 75 -0.19 -2.14 8.89
CA LEU A 75 -0.59 -3.35 9.60
C LEU A 75 0.60 -4.21 10.02
N SER A 76 1.57 -4.37 9.13
CA SER A 76 2.78 -5.15 9.37
C SER A 76 3.96 -4.53 8.62
N PHE A 77 5.17 -4.74 9.12
CA PHE A 77 6.39 -4.24 8.51
C PHE A 77 7.61 -5.05 8.95
N HIS A 78 8.66 -5.05 8.12
CA HIS A 78 9.95 -5.66 8.41
C HIS A 78 11.07 -4.81 7.81
N GLY A 79 12.15 -4.59 8.57
CA GLY A 79 13.33 -3.85 8.09
C GLY A 79 13.08 -2.37 7.73
N VAL A 80 12.00 -1.76 8.22
CA VAL A 80 11.57 -0.37 7.97
C VAL A 80 10.94 0.24 9.22
N ASN A 81 10.77 1.56 9.26
CA ASN A 81 10.18 2.23 10.42
C ASN A 81 8.65 2.24 10.38
N LYS A 82 8.06 2.45 11.56
CA LYS A 82 6.62 2.53 11.76
C LYS A 82 6.05 3.77 11.07
N PHE A 83 4.99 3.60 10.29
CA PHE A 83 4.19 4.67 9.72
C PHE A 83 3.13 5.16 10.71
N ARG A 84 3.06 6.48 10.92
CA ARG A 84 2.02 7.09 11.74
C ARG A 84 0.70 7.08 10.95
N LYS A 85 -0.33 6.44 11.51
CA LYS A 85 -1.71 6.44 10.97
C LYS A 85 -2.11 7.85 10.53
N SER A 86 -2.67 7.97 9.33
CA SER A 86 -2.96 9.26 8.70
C SER A 86 -4.31 9.23 7.98
N ALA A 87 -5.08 10.32 8.09
CA ALA A 87 -6.34 10.49 7.36
C ALA A 87 -6.06 10.93 5.92
N CYS A 88 -6.74 10.37 4.92
CA CYS A 88 -6.58 10.67 3.50
C CYS A 88 -7.90 11.17 2.92
N LYS A 89 -7.91 12.37 2.35
CA LYS A 89 -9.12 13.03 1.83
C LYS A 89 -9.39 12.68 0.37
N SER A 90 -8.39 12.21 -0.37
CA SER A 90 -8.51 11.86 -1.79
C SER A 90 -7.67 10.63 -2.16
N PRO A 91 -8.00 9.96 -3.30
CA PRO A 91 -7.17 8.91 -3.88
C PRO A 91 -5.71 9.31 -4.09
N ASP A 92 -5.47 10.52 -4.61
CA ASP A 92 -4.12 11.02 -4.86
C ASP A 92 -3.31 11.22 -3.58
N GLU A 93 -3.95 11.63 -2.48
CA GLU A 93 -3.27 11.79 -1.20
C GLU A 93 -2.75 10.46 -0.65
N ILE A 94 -3.46 9.35 -0.92
CA ILE A 94 -3.01 8.02 -0.52
C ILE A 94 -1.72 7.66 -1.25
N VAL A 95 -1.71 7.80 -2.58
CA VAL A 95 -0.52 7.50 -3.39
C VAL A 95 0.64 8.40 -2.97
N LYS A 96 0.41 9.69 -2.78
CA LYS A 96 1.42 10.65 -2.31
C LYS A 96 2.04 10.23 -0.97
N LYS A 97 1.23 9.73 -0.03
CA LYS A 97 1.72 9.27 1.28
C LYS A 97 2.52 7.97 1.18
N LEU A 98 2.09 7.04 0.34
CA LEU A 98 2.83 5.80 0.10
C LEU A 98 4.18 6.09 -0.56
N LEU A 99 4.22 6.96 -1.58
CA LEU A 99 5.45 7.39 -2.22
C LEU A 99 6.39 8.12 -1.25
N ALA A 100 5.86 9.06 -0.46
CA ALA A 100 6.65 9.75 0.56
C ALA A 100 7.23 8.78 1.61
N TRP A 101 6.48 7.74 1.99
CA TRP A 101 6.98 6.70 2.86
C TRP A 101 8.07 5.86 2.18
N VAL A 102 7.90 5.51 0.90
CA VAL A 102 8.93 4.81 0.12
C VAL A 102 10.21 5.65 0.09
N ASP A 103 10.12 6.94 -0.24
CA ASP A 103 11.27 7.83 -0.37
C ASP A 103 12.01 8.04 0.96
N SER A 104 11.31 8.02 2.09
CA SER A 104 11.96 8.13 3.40
C SER A 104 12.67 6.85 3.85
N HIS A 105 12.57 5.75 3.09
CA HIS A 105 13.16 4.44 3.41
C HIS A 105 14.01 3.85 2.26
N LYS A 106 14.17 4.58 1.16
CA LYS A 106 15.11 4.24 0.09
C LYS A 106 16.55 4.31 0.60
#